data_AF-A0A401GEN3-F1
#
_entry.id   AF-A0A401GEN3-F1
#
_cell.length_a   1.000
_cell.length_b   1.000
_cell.length_c   1.000
_cell.angle_alpha   90.00
_cell.angle_beta   90.00
_cell.angle_gamma   90.00
#
_symmetry.space_group_name_H-M   'P 1'
#
loop_
_entity.id
_entity.type
_entity.pdbx_description
1 polymer ?
#
loop_
_entity_poly.entity_id
_entity_poly.type
_entity_poly.pdbx_seq_one_letter_code
_entity_poly.pdbx_strand_id
1 'polypeptide(L)'
;MQQYDMYAWKTTRKANTCSRCKVIMYPGPEGSDINHKRSFCSDGVRQKPKKLEMLVDGKIVKSVEDVPAWPQPSGIFSTGTHFNPHVFLATIRTMYEDLVVKRSTGGEHSMEYVAFAALLEKRTVVDVDPESEPGGRMVLFELFKSLVVAPSSADLIVERGGIKYMRLDCLHESVSKADADGGDRCNSSDSEPTAQA
;
A
#
# COMPACT_ATOMS: atom_id res chain seq x y z
N MET A 1 8.71 -56.04 -43.76
CA MET A 1 9.57 -55.44 -42.72
C MET A 1 8.98 -54.07 -42.41
N GLN A 2 8.11 -53.97 -41.39
CA GLN A 2 7.43 -52.72 -41.04
C GLN A 2 8.29 -51.95 -40.04
N GLN A 3 8.73 -50.76 -40.44
CA GLN A 3 9.53 -49.85 -39.64
C GLN A 3 8.55 -49.04 -38.78
N TYR A 4 8.45 -49.38 -37.50
CA TYR A 4 7.69 -48.59 -36.52
C TYR A 4 8.53 -47.37 -36.14
N ASP A 5 8.17 -46.20 -36.66
CA ASP A 5 8.67 -44.93 -36.15
C ASP A 5 8.16 -44.74 -34.72
N MET A 6 9.05 -45.00 -33.75
CA MET A 6 8.88 -44.59 -32.37
C MET A 6 8.90 -43.06 -32.32
N TYR A 7 7.72 -42.45 -32.27
CA TYR A 7 7.58 -41.03 -31.92
C TYR A 7 8.12 -40.82 -30.51
N ALA A 8 9.37 -40.35 -30.42
CA ALA A 8 9.98 -39.88 -29.19
C ALA A 8 9.20 -38.65 -28.69
N TRP A 9 8.28 -38.87 -27.75
CA TRP A 9 7.59 -37.79 -27.05
C TRP A 9 8.63 -36.95 -26.31
N LYS A 10 8.96 -35.77 -26.85
CA LYS A 10 9.78 -34.80 -26.12
C LYS A 10 8.92 -34.25 -24.99
N THR A 11 9.20 -34.70 -23.77
CA THR A 11 8.57 -34.15 -22.57
C THR A 11 8.92 -32.67 -22.45
N THR A 12 8.00 -31.79 -22.83
CA THR A 12 8.17 -30.35 -22.64
C THR A 12 8.14 -30.06 -21.14
N ARG A 13 9.16 -29.34 -20.64
CA ARG A 13 9.16 -28.91 -19.24
C ARG A 13 7.94 -28.01 -19.01
N LYS A 14 7.18 -28.27 -17.95
CA LYS A 14 6.04 -27.41 -17.57
C LYS A 14 6.55 -25.99 -17.36
N ALA A 15 5.85 -25.02 -17.94
CA ALA A 15 6.15 -23.61 -17.71
C ALA A 15 6.02 -23.30 -16.22
N ASN A 16 7.01 -22.57 -15.67
CA ASN A 16 6.95 -22.12 -14.28
C ASN A 16 5.86 -21.05 -14.16
N THR A 17 4.88 -21.29 -13.28
CA THR A 17 3.79 -20.35 -13.00
C THR A 17 3.94 -19.74 -11.62
N CYS A 18 3.59 -18.46 -11.49
CA CYS A 18 3.61 -17.75 -10.23
C CYS A 18 2.50 -18.27 -9.32
N SER A 19 2.81 -18.64 -8.07
CA SER A 19 1.78 -19.18 -7.17
C SER A 19 0.75 -18.14 -6.72
N ARG A 20 1.05 -16.84 -6.87
CA ARG A 20 0.14 -15.72 -6.55
C ARG A 20 -0.78 -15.37 -7.72
N CYS A 21 -0.24 -14.80 -8.78
CA CYS A 21 -1.04 -14.31 -9.91
C CYS A 21 -1.38 -15.38 -10.95
N LYS A 22 -0.85 -16.61 -10.81
CA LYS A 22 -1.05 -17.74 -11.74
C LYS A 22 -0.53 -17.53 -13.17
N VAL A 23 0.18 -16.42 -13.44
CA VAL A 23 0.81 -16.12 -14.73
C VAL A 23 2.12 -16.89 -14.91
N ILE A 24 2.53 -17.13 -16.16
CA ILE A 24 3.85 -17.66 -16.52
C ILE A 24 4.95 -16.71 -15.99
N MET A 25 5.93 -17.25 -15.28
CA MET A 25 6.97 -16.46 -14.63
C MET A 25 8.02 -15.90 -15.59
N TYR A 26 8.35 -16.63 -16.66
CA TYR A 26 9.46 -16.26 -17.54
C TYR A 26 9.02 -16.28 -19.03
N PRO A 27 8.08 -15.40 -19.43
CA PRO A 27 7.61 -15.35 -20.82
C PRO A 27 8.61 -14.68 -21.78
N GLY A 28 9.52 -13.85 -21.28
CA GLY A 28 10.54 -13.15 -22.06
C GLY A 28 11.94 -13.78 -21.98
N PRO A 29 12.92 -13.25 -22.73
CA PRO A 29 14.31 -13.65 -22.61
C PRO A 29 14.87 -13.38 -21.20
N GLU A 30 16.02 -13.97 -20.89
CA GLU A 30 16.68 -13.76 -19.59
C GLU A 30 16.91 -12.26 -19.33
N GLY A 31 16.60 -11.83 -18.10
CA GLY A 31 16.72 -10.42 -17.69
C GLY A 31 15.58 -9.50 -18.12
N SER A 32 14.60 -9.98 -18.90
CA SER A 32 13.47 -9.14 -19.33
C SER A 32 12.58 -8.68 -18.16
N ASP A 33 12.13 -7.42 -18.18
CA ASP A 33 11.28 -6.83 -17.14
C ASP A 33 9.89 -7.45 -17.02
N ILE A 34 9.42 -8.14 -18.07
CA ILE A 34 8.15 -8.90 -18.03
C ILE A 34 8.28 -10.22 -17.24
N ASN A 35 9.51 -10.64 -16.94
CA ASN A 35 9.75 -11.83 -16.15
C ASN A 35 9.57 -11.53 -14.67
N HIS A 36 8.95 -12.47 -13.98
CA HIS A 36 8.92 -12.48 -12.53
C HIS A 36 10.33 -12.65 -11.98
N LYS A 37 10.68 -11.89 -10.94
CA LYS A 37 11.84 -12.20 -10.13
C LYS A 37 11.60 -13.51 -9.38
N ARG A 38 12.66 -14.32 -9.20
CA ARG A 38 12.57 -15.60 -8.48
C ARG A 38 11.92 -15.39 -7.12
N SER A 39 10.89 -16.17 -6.80
CA SER A 39 10.13 -16.12 -5.53
C SER A 39 9.24 -14.90 -5.31
N PHE A 40 9.13 -14.00 -6.28
CA PHE A 40 8.30 -12.79 -6.20
C PHE A 40 7.26 -12.77 -7.33
N CYS A 41 6.17 -12.04 -7.13
CA CYS A 41 5.11 -11.79 -8.10
C CYS A 41 5.41 -10.50 -8.88
N SER A 42 4.67 -10.26 -9.96
CA SER A 42 4.81 -9.08 -10.81
C SER A 42 4.53 -7.77 -10.07
N ASP A 43 3.71 -7.80 -9.02
CA ASP A 43 3.43 -6.68 -8.11
C ASP A 43 4.55 -6.44 -7.07
N GLY A 44 5.66 -7.18 -7.18
CA GLY A 44 6.79 -7.08 -6.26
C GLY A 44 6.59 -7.82 -4.93
N VAL A 45 5.47 -8.49 -4.68
CA VAL A 45 5.21 -9.21 -3.42
C VAL A 45 5.78 -10.64 -3.45
N ARG A 46 6.19 -11.18 -2.31
CA ARG A 46 6.61 -12.60 -2.18
C ARG A 46 5.51 -13.56 -2.56
N GLN A 47 5.87 -14.62 -3.30
CA GLN A 47 4.92 -15.66 -3.73
C GLN A 47 4.37 -16.53 -2.59
N LYS A 48 5.10 -16.62 -1.47
CA LYS A 48 4.76 -17.46 -0.32
C LYS A 48 5.00 -16.69 0.98
N PRO A 49 4.23 -16.98 2.05
CA PRO A 49 4.47 -16.46 3.39
C PRO A 49 5.91 -16.69 3.85
N LYS A 50 6.45 -15.76 4.64
CA LYS A 50 7.80 -15.86 5.19
C LYS A 50 7.74 -16.31 6.64
N LYS A 51 8.49 -17.36 6.98
CA LYS A 51 8.70 -17.77 8.36
C LYS A 51 9.74 -16.85 8.98
N LEU A 52 9.43 -16.30 10.15
CA LEU A 52 10.28 -15.39 10.90
C LEU A 52 10.58 -16.00 12.26
N GLU A 53 11.78 -15.74 12.74
CA GLU A 53 12.20 -16.03 14.11
C GLU A 53 12.52 -14.69 14.75
N MET A 54 11.78 -14.33 15.79
CA MET A 54 11.94 -13.06 16.50
C MET A 54 12.38 -13.33 17.92
N LEU A 55 13.31 -12.53 18.42
CA LEU A 55 13.65 -12.53 19.83
C LEU A 55 12.68 -11.60 20.56
N VAL A 56 11.82 -12.16 21.42
CA VAL A 56 10.90 -11.41 22.28
C VAL A 56 11.21 -11.83 23.71
N ASP A 57 11.62 -10.88 24.56
CA ASP A 57 11.99 -11.11 25.97
C ASP A 57 13.02 -12.24 26.14
N GLY A 58 14.02 -12.29 25.26
CA GLY A 58 15.08 -13.31 25.28
C GLY A 58 14.65 -14.69 24.77
N LYS A 59 13.41 -14.87 24.30
CA LYS A 59 12.90 -16.11 23.72
C LYS A 59 12.73 -16.00 22.21
N ILE A 60 13.13 -17.04 21.49
CA ILE A 60 12.88 -17.14 20.05
C ILE A 60 11.41 -17.53 19.84
N VAL A 61 10.64 -16.60 19.30
CA VAL A 61 9.25 -16.80 18.87
C VAL A 61 9.23 -16.99 17.36
N LYS A 62 8.67 -18.12 16.92
CA LYS A 62 8.44 -18.38 15.48
C LYS A 62 7.11 -17.78 15.08
N SER A 63 7.12 -16.95 14.03
CA SER A 63 5.92 -16.38 13.44
C SER A 63 5.92 -16.57 11.93
N VAL A 64 4.73 -16.47 11.32
CA VAL A 64 4.57 -16.49 9.87
C VAL A 64 4.04 -15.13 9.46
N GLU A 65 4.77 -14.46 8.58
CA GLU A 65 4.32 -13.22 7.95
C GLU A 65 3.62 -13.55 6.64
N ASP A 66 2.31 -13.29 6.63
CA ASP A 66 1.48 -13.43 5.45
C ASP A 66 1.84 -12.42 4.37
N VAL A 67 1.47 -12.75 3.14
CA VAL A 67 1.68 -11.89 1.98
C VAL A 67 0.35 -11.19 1.60
N PRO A 68 0.36 -9.91 1.19
CA PRO A 68 -0.84 -9.19 0.72
C PRO A 68 -1.65 -9.96 -0.34
N ALA A 69 -2.92 -9.62 -0.58
CA ALA A 69 -3.64 -10.19 -1.73
C ALA A 69 -3.03 -9.72 -3.07
N TRP A 70 -3.28 -10.42 -4.18
CA TRP A 70 -2.90 -9.94 -5.53
C TRP A 70 -4.14 -9.39 -6.25
N PRO A 71 -4.03 -8.33 -7.08
CA PRO A 71 -2.82 -7.54 -7.35
C PRO A 71 -2.61 -6.43 -6.32
N GLN A 72 -1.35 -6.15 -5.95
CA GLN A 72 -1.04 -4.93 -5.22
C GLN A 72 -0.65 -3.79 -6.17
N PRO A 73 -1.01 -2.53 -5.84
CA PRO A 73 -0.57 -1.36 -6.59
C PRO A 73 0.96 -1.31 -6.76
N SER A 74 1.38 -0.93 -7.96
CA SER A 74 2.81 -0.91 -8.33
C SER A 74 3.63 0.05 -7.46
N GLY A 75 4.87 -0.34 -7.17
CA GLY A 75 5.84 0.50 -6.46
C GLY A 75 5.74 0.48 -4.93
N ILE A 76 4.64 -0.01 -4.35
CA ILE A 76 4.51 -0.21 -2.90
C ILE A 76 5.50 -1.25 -2.40
N PHE A 77 5.54 -2.39 -3.09
CA PHE A 77 6.47 -3.48 -2.82
C PHE A 77 7.48 -3.55 -3.94
N SER A 78 8.76 -3.43 -3.63
CA SER A 78 9.82 -3.59 -4.61
C SER A 78 10.74 -4.75 -4.21
N THR A 79 11.08 -5.56 -5.21
CA THR A 79 11.95 -6.75 -5.09
C THR A 79 11.53 -7.76 -4.02
N GLY A 80 10.30 -7.66 -3.49
CA GLY A 80 9.75 -8.39 -2.34
C GLY A 80 10.58 -8.35 -1.07
N THR A 81 11.43 -7.34 -0.96
CA THR A 81 12.27 -7.07 0.20
C THR A 81 12.11 -5.65 0.70
N HIS A 82 11.49 -4.76 -0.08
CA HIS A 82 11.32 -3.36 0.29
C HIS A 82 9.85 -2.97 0.32
N PHE A 83 9.53 -2.05 1.23
CA PHE A 83 8.25 -1.37 1.34
C PHE A 83 8.46 0.13 1.13
N ASN A 84 7.70 0.75 0.24
CA ASN A 84 7.78 2.18 -0.05
C ASN A 84 6.61 2.93 0.62
N PRO A 85 6.85 3.63 1.74
CA PRO A 85 5.79 4.28 2.51
C PRO A 85 5.16 5.46 1.75
N HIS A 86 5.95 6.19 0.95
CA HIS A 86 5.44 7.33 0.19
C HIS A 86 4.49 6.90 -0.92
N VAL A 87 4.85 5.85 -1.67
CA VAL A 87 3.95 5.29 -2.70
C VAL A 87 2.69 4.75 -2.05
N PHE A 88 2.82 4.03 -0.92
CA PHE A 88 1.68 3.51 -0.19
C PHE A 88 0.68 4.59 0.25
N LEU A 89 1.16 5.68 0.85
CA LEU A 89 0.31 6.80 1.27
C LEU A 89 -0.34 7.51 0.08
N ALA A 90 0.43 7.75 -0.99
CA ALA A 90 -0.10 8.32 -2.22
C ALA A 90 -1.22 7.43 -2.79
N THR A 91 -1.03 6.11 -2.80
CA THR A 91 -2.05 5.17 -3.26
C THR A 91 -3.30 5.17 -2.38
N ILE A 92 -3.19 5.29 -1.04
CA ILE A 92 -4.37 5.45 -0.18
C ILE A 92 -5.16 6.69 -0.59
N ARG A 93 -4.47 7.82 -0.77
CA ARG A 93 -5.10 9.08 -1.17
C ARG A 93 -5.81 8.94 -2.52
N THR A 94 -5.13 8.41 -3.53
CA THR A 94 -5.72 8.20 -4.86
C THR A 94 -6.94 7.26 -4.80
N MET A 95 -6.82 6.14 -4.08
CA MET A 95 -7.94 5.20 -3.92
C MET A 95 -9.14 5.87 -3.23
N TYR A 96 -8.91 6.67 -2.18
CA TYR A 96 -9.96 7.41 -1.49
C TYR A 96 -10.61 8.47 -2.40
N GLU A 97 -9.80 9.25 -3.12
CA GLU A 97 -10.31 10.24 -4.07
C GLU A 97 -11.17 9.59 -5.15
N ASP A 98 -10.75 8.46 -5.72
CA ASP A 98 -11.49 7.76 -6.76
C ASP A 98 -12.79 7.12 -6.26
N LEU A 99 -12.73 6.43 -5.12
CA LEU A 99 -13.87 5.64 -4.63
C LEU A 99 -14.86 6.45 -3.80
N VAL A 100 -14.37 7.39 -3.00
CA VAL A 100 -15.20 8.13 -2.03
C VAL A 100 -15.58 9.51 -2.57
N VAL A 101 -14.59 10.28 -3.04
CA VAL A 101 -14.84 11.66 -3.50
C VAL A 101 -15.53 11.67 -4.86
N LYS A 102 -14.95 10.98 -5.86
CA LYS A 102 -15.50 10.89 -7.21
C LYS A 102 -16.65 9.87 -7.31
N ARG A 103 -16.83 9.02 -6.29
CA ARG A 103 -17.84 7.93 -6.28
C ARG A 103 -17.74 7.01 -7.49
N SER A 104 -16.51 6.75 -7.95
CA SER A 104 -16.24 5.82 -9.05
C SER A 104 -16.10 4.39 -8.54
N THR A 105 -16.01 3.43 -9.46
CA THR A 105 -15.78 2.01 -9.16
C THR A 105 -14.29 1.62 -9.18
N GLY A 106 -13.38 2.59 -9.32
CA GLY A 106 -11.94 2.37 -9.41
C GLY A 106 -11.42 1.99 -10.81
N GLY A 107 -12.31 1.78 -11.79
CA GLY A 107 -11.93 1.59 -13.20
C GLY A 107 -10.94 0.45 -13.41
N GLU A 108 -9.84 0.74 -14.12
CA GLU A 108 -8.77 -0.22 -14.40
C GLU A 108 -8.03 -0.69 -13.14
N HIS A 109 -8.05 0.09 -12.05
CA HIS A 109 -7.45 -0.25 -10.76
C HIS A 109 -8.40 -1.00 -9.82
N SER A 110 -9.63 -1.33 -10.25
CA SER A 110 -10.64 -1.93 -9.37
C SER A 110 -10.15 -3.17 -8.60
N MET A 111 -9.47 -4.12 -9.27
CA MET A 111 -8.93 -5.29 -8.58
C MET A 111 -7.76 -4.95 -7.64
N GLU A 112 -6.93 -3.98 -8.01
CA GLU A 112 -5.84 -3.50 -7.15
C GLU A 112 -6.41 -2.85 -5.89
N TYR A 113 -7.43 -2.00 -6.02
CA TYR A 113 -8.09 -1.34 -4.91
C TYR A 113 -8.76 -2.31 -3.97
N VAL A 114 -9.41 -3.37 -4.47
CA VAL A 114 -9.98 -4.42 -3.60
C VAL A 114 -8.89 -5.12 -2.79
N ALA A 115 -7.81 -5.56 -3.46
CA ALA A 115 -6.71 -6.25 -2.79
C ALA A 115 -5.92 -5.33 -1.85
N PHE A 116 -5.82 -4.04 -2.16
CA PHE A 116 -5.18 -3.02 -1.35
C PHE A 116 -6.03 -2.64 -0.13
N ALA A 117 -7.34 -2.50 -0.29
CA ALA A 117 -8.27 -2.29 0.82
C ALA A 117 -8.23 -3.45 1.82
N ALA A 118 -8.18 -4.70 1.33
CA ALA A 118 -8.02 -5.86 2.19
C ALA A 118 -6.67 -5.86 2.96
N LEU A 119 -5.60 -5.34 2.35
CA LEU A 119 -4.33 -5.14 3.04
C LEU A 119 -4.45 -4.07 4.14
N LEU A 120 -5.09 -2.93 3.84
CA LEU A 120 -5.33 -1.86 4.79
C LEU A 120 -6.15 -2.36 5.96
N GLU A 121 -7.29 -3.01 5.72
CA GLU A 121 -8.15 -3.57 6.75
C GLU A 121 -7.40 -4.52 7.68
N LYS A 122 -6.60 -5.44 7.11
CA LYS A 122 -5.88 -6.45 7.89
C LYS A 122 -4.80 -5.88 8.81
N ARG A 123 -4.18 -4.75 8.44
CA ARG A 123 -2.97 -4.24 9.11
C ARG A 123 -3.15 -2.85 9.72
N THR A 124 -4.30 -2.22 9.55
CA THR A 124 -4.60 -0.94 10.19
C THR A 124 -5.07 -1.17 11.63
N VAL A 125 -4.48 -0.45 12.57
CA VAL A 125 -4.87 -0.43 13.97
C VAL A 125 -5.13 1.01 14.41
N VAL A 126 -6.13 1.19 15.26
CA VAL A 126 -6.41 2.48 15.89
C VAL A 126 -5.92 2.38 17.32
N ASP A 127 -5.01 3.27 17.70
CA ASP A 127 -4.38 3.28 19.02
C ASP A 127 -4.57 4.65 19.68
N VAL A 128 -4.31 4.73 20.99
CA VAL A 128 -4.34 5.99 21.74
C VAL A 128 -3.13 6.83 21.35
N ASP A 129 -3.38 8.11 21.08
CA ASP A 129 -2.32 9.07 20.85
C ASP A 129 -1.81 9.67 22.17
N PRO A 130 -0.59 9.30 22.64
CA PRO A 130 -0.07 9.77 23.92
C PRO A 130 0.28 11.26 23.92
N GLU A 131 0.41 11.88 22.74
CA GLU A 131 0.71 13.32 22.61
C GLU A 131 -0.56 14.16 22.46
N SER A 132 -1.71 13.51 22.27
CA SER A 132 -2.99 14.17 22.09
C SER A 132 -3.72 14.46 23.41
N GLU A 133 -4.63 15.43 23.37
CA GLU A 133 -5.61 15.64 24.44
C GLU A 133 -6.36 14.33 24.79
N PRO A 134 -6.85 14.17 26.04
CA PRO A 134 -7.50 12.93 26.47
C PRO A 134 -8.56 12.44 25.47
N GLY A 135 -8.30 11.28 24.86
CA GLY A 135 -9.19 10.65 23.88
C GLY A 135 -8.77 10.82 22.42
N GLY A 136 -7.66 11.49 22.12
CA GLY A 136 -7.12 11.47 20.77
C GLY A 136 -6.62 10.08 20.36
N ARG A 137 -6.80 9.80 19.07
CA ARG A 137 -6.55 8.49 18.47
C ARG A 137 -5.61 8.65 17.29
N MET A 138 -4.67 7.73 17.16
CA MET A 138 -3.84 7.60 15.98
C MET A 138 -4.27 6.39 15.16
N VAL A 139 -4.18 6.54 13.84
CA VAL A 139 -4.40 5.45 12.90
C VAL A 139 -3.04 5.00 12.39
N LEU A 140 -2.74 3.72 12.57
CA LEU A 140 -1.44 3.13 12.33
C LEU A 140 -1.58 1.95 11.37
N PHE A 141 -0.60 1.77 10.49
CA PHE A 141 -0.45 0.60 9.65
C PHE A 141 0.73 -0.26 10.14
N GLU A 142 0.48 -1.49 10.56
CA GLU A 142 1.52 -2.41 11.01
C GLU A 142 2.46 -2.75 9.85
N LEU A 143 3.74 -2.40 9.96
CA LEU A 143 4.72 -2.65 8.90
C LEU A 143 5.11 -4.13 8.84
N PHE A 144 5.46 -4.59 7.64
CA PHE A 144 6.00 -5.94 7.45
C PHE A 144 7.39 -6.02 8.09
N LYS A 145 7.53 -6.92 9.07
CA LYS A 145 8.75 -7.15 9.83
C LYS A 145 9.90 -7.63 8.96
N SER A 146 9.57 -8.29 7.85
CA SER A 146 10.57 -8.86 6.96
C SER A 146 11.03 -7.95 5.82
N LEU A 147 10.42 -6.77 5.70
CA LEU A 147 10.72 -5.80 4.64
C LEU A 147 11.57 -4.66 5.19
N VAL A 148 12.49 -4.20 4.34
CA VAL A 148 13.23 -2.96 4.52
C VAL A 148 12.32 -1.81 4.13
N VAL A 149 12.07 -0.88 5.04
CA VAL A 149 11.30 0.32 4.73
C VAL A 149 12.21 1.31 4.01
N ALA A 150 11.78 1.82 2.86
CA ALA A 150 12.51 2.86 2.14
C ALA A 150 12.60 4.14 3.01
N PRO A 151 13.61 5.01 2.80
CA PRO A 151 13.77 6.23 3.57
C PRO A 151 12.49 7.06 3.60
N SER A 152 12.13 7.55 4.79
CA SER A 152 10.97 8.40 5.04
C SER A 152 11.28 9.41 6.15
N SER A 153 10.37 10.36 6.40
CA SER A 153 10.48 11.23 7.57
C SER A 153 10.50 10.39 8.86
N ALA A 154 11.26 10.86 9.85
CA ALA A 154 11.42 10.16 11.13
C ALA A 154 10.07 9.98 11.84
N ASP A 155 9.19 10.98 11.74
CA ASP A 155 7.90 10.99 12.44
C ASP A 155 6.85 10.06 11.80
N LEU A 156 7.11 9.56 10.58
CA LEU A 156 6.16 8.70 9.88
C LEU A 156 6.13 7.28 10.44
N ILE A 157 7.24 6.81 11.02
CA ILE A 157 7.37 5.45 11.55
C ILE A 157 7.51 5.51 13.07
N VAL A 158 6.59 4.85 13.76
CA VAL A 158 6.60 4.73 15.22
C VAL A 158 6.80 3.28 15.63
N GLU A 159 7.45 3.06 16.77
CA GLU A 159 7.62 1.73 17.34
C GLU A 159 6.81 1.60 18.62
N ARG A 160 5.97 0.57 18.71
CA ARG A 160 5.14 0.26 19.87
C ARG A 160 5.24 -1.22 20.20
N GLY A 161 5.65 -1.55 21.42
CA GLY A 161 5.81 -2.95 21.84
C GLY A 161 6.75 -3.77 20.95
N GLY A 162 7.81 -3.14 20.42
CA GLY A 162 8.75 -3.79 19.49
C GLY A 162 8.19 -4.05 18.08
N ILE A 163 7.03 -3.48 17.75
CA ILE A 163 6.41 -3.57 16.43
C ILE A 163 6.48 -2.18 15.78
N LYS A 164 6.90 -2.14 14.52
CA LYS A 164 6.97 -0.91 13.74
C LYS A 164 5.64 -0.65 13.04
N TYR A 165 5.17 0.57 13.14
CA TYR A 165 3.96 1.05 12.50
C TYR A 165 4.25 2.28 11.68
N MET A 166 3.50 2.46 10.59
CA MET A 166 3.47 3.70 9.84
C MET A 166 2.22 4.49 10.22
N ARG A 167 2.39 5.78 10.48
CA ARG A 167 1.29 6.72 10.74
C ARG A 167 0.46 6.93 9.47
N LEU A 168 -0.87 6.82 9.62
CA LEU A 168 -1.85 7.14 8.57
C LEU A 168 -2.62 8.42 8.88
N ASP A 169 -2.48 8.97 10.08
CA ASP A 169 -3.10 10.21 10.54
C ASP A 169 -2.56 11.45 9.80
N CYS A 170 -1.40 11.36 9.14
CA CYS A 170 -0.91 12.39 8.23
C CYS A 170 -1.81 12.58 6.99
N LEU A 171 -2.77 11.69 6.75
CA LEU A 171 -3.81 11.85 5.72
C LEU A 171 -4.99 12.71 6.20
N HIS A 172 -5.06 13.03 7.49
CA HIS A 172 -6.02 14.00 7.98
C HIS A 172 -5.64 15.36 7.42
N GLU A 173 -6.53 15.99 6.64
CA GLU A 173 -6.36 17.39 6.28
C GLU A 173 -6.30 18.19 7.59
N SER A 174 -5.11 18.61 7.99
CA SER A 174 -5.00 19.79 8.80
C SER A 174 -5.37 20.93 7.86
N VAL A 175 -6.61 21.42 7.96
CA VAL A 175 -6.92 22.77 7.48
C VAL A 175 -5.96 23.68 8.25
N SER A 176 -4.84 24.03 7.64
CA SER A 176 -3.91 24.98 8.22
C SER A 176 -4.72 26.24 8.48
N LYS A 177 -4.86 26.61 9.76
CA LYS A 177 -5.33 27.93 10.21
C LYS A 177 -4.31 29.00 9.79
N ALA A 178 -4.14 29.18 8.49
CA ALA A 178 -3.31 30.22 7.90
C ALA A 178 -4.16 31.26 7.15
N ASP A 179 -5.47 31.03 6.97
CA ASP A 179 -6.38 31.97 6.30
C ASP A 179 -7.29 32.77 7.26
N ALA A 180 -6.97 32.76 8.56
CA ALA A 180 -7.65 33.58 9.56
C ALA A 180 -6.81 34.81 9.93
N ASP A 181 -6.31 35.54 8.93
CA ASP A 181 -5.83 36.91 9.13
C ASP A 181 -6.05 37.73 7.86
N GLY A 182 -7.25 38.31 7.76
CA GLY A 182 -7.70 39.15 6.66
C GLY A 182 -8.62 40.22 7.22
N GLY A 183 -8.01 41.17 7.93
CA GLY A 183 -8.65 42.18 8.75
C GLY A 183 -9.78 42.98 8.08
N ASP A 184 -10.82 43.11 8.89
CA ASP A 184 -11.75 44.21 9.03
C ASP A 184 -11.30 45.56 8.42
N ARG A 185 -12.09 46.07 7.47
CA ARG A 185 -12.27 47.51 7.26
C ARG A 185 -13.71 47.80 6.87
N CYS A 186 -14.51 48.16 7.87
CA CYS A 186 -15.64 49.07 7.72
C CYS A 186 -15.20 50.35 6.98
N ASN A 187 -15.93 50.75 5.94
CA ASN A 187 -16.20 52.17 5.77
C ASN A 187 -17.57 52.39 5.14
N SER A 188 -18.40 53.08 5.91
CA SER A 188 -19.72 53.60 5.56
C SER A 188 -19.60 54.69 4.51
N SER A 189 -20.50 54.69 3.53
CA SER A 189 -21.04 55.94 2.98
C SER A 189 -22.35 55.66 2.25
N ASP A 190 -23.38 56.29 2.82
CA ASP A 190 -24.70 56.52 2.26
C ASP A 190 -24.68 56.95 0.79
N SER A 191 -25.69 56.52 0.03
CA SER A 191 -26.47 57.37 -0.88
C SER A 191 -27.67 56.58 -1.41
N GLU A 192 -28.82 56.84 -0.80
CA GLU A 192 -30.14 56.65 -1.42
C GLU A 192 -30.26 57.60 -2.64
N PRO A 193 -31.06 57.25 -3.67
CA PRO A 193 -32.32 57.99 -3.78
C PRO A 193 -33.52 57.16 -4.26
N THR A 194 -34.65 57.49 -3.67
CA THR A 194 -36.01 57.09 -4.02
C THR A 194 -36.60 57.91 -5.20
N ALA A 195 -37.63 57.32 -5.82
CA ALA A 195 -38.69 57.89 -6.68
C ALA A 195 -38.37 58.16 -8.16
N GLN A 196 -38.96 57.39 -9.10
CA GLN A 196 -40.33 57.51 -9.64
C GLN A 196 -40.61 58.82 -10.40
N ALA A 197 -40.78 58.68 -11.71
CA ALA A 197 -41.85 59.25 -12.53
C ALA A 197 -42.11 58.29 -13.70
#